data_AF-A0A815KJ00-F1
#
_entry.id   AF-A0A815KJ00-F1
#
_cell.length_a   1.000
_cell.length_b   1.000
_cell.length_c   1.000
_cell.angle_alpha   90.00
_cell.angle_beta   90.00
_cell.angle_gamma   90.00
#
_symmetry.space_group_name_H-M   'P 1'
#
loop_
_entity.id
_entity.type
_entity.pdbx_description
1 polymer ?
#
loop_
_entity_poly.entity_id
_entity_poly.type
_entity_poly.pdbx_seq_one_letter_code
_entity_poly.pdbx_strand_id
1 'polypeptide(L)'
;MASSSLPCAVSECKRPSRALCNCCQQYLCRDHLKQHDDLIDAQLPHLADQINALSDQFNNSTLLESSGLTELNRWREDAHKTVGQFYERKCQQFRQVVQERQNKQRKELDRMRSNMNELIREQEATQVQINSMTESIRSFEQDINNLQQVHFKINPLVIDDNLISIPQETTSRDLLHEPPQHQTMQSTSNIVSNNDRHLPANQKRNPSFPGKENRGFQISRFLVTIMDHI
;
A
#
# COMPACT_ATOMS: atom_id res chain seq x y z
N MET A 1 60.99 -40.16 -35.10
CA MET A 1 59.95 -39.56 -34.24
C MET A 1 59.39 -38.37 -34.99
N ALA A 2 58.21 -38.51 -35.60
CA ALA A 2 57.59 -37.47 -36.41
C ALA A 2 56.74 -36.57 -35.51
N SER A 3 57.16 -35.32 -35.33
CA SER A 3 56.39 -34.30 -34.64
C SER A 3 55.23 -33.85 -35.53
N SER A 4 54.08 -34.50 -35.41
CA SER A 4 52.85 -34.13 -36.12
C SER A 4 52.30 -32.82 -35.55
N SER A 5 52.71 -31.70 -36.15
CA SER A 5 52.13 -30.39 -35.86
C SER A 5 50.69 -30.33 -36.41
N LEU A 6 49.71 -30.18 -35.53
CA LEU A 6 48.31 -30.02 -35.92
C LEU A 6 48.13 -28.75 -36.79
N PRO A 7 47.31 -28.79 -37.85
CA PRO A 7 47.03 -27.61 -38.66
C PRO A 7 46.27 -26.55 -37.86
N CYS A 8 46.43 -25.28 -38.22
CA CYS A 8 45.61 -24.19 -37.68
C CYS A 8 44.14 -24.38 -38.09
N ALA A 9 43.21 -24.13 -37.16
CA ALA A 9 41.77 -24.32 -37.36
C ALA A 9 41.15 -23.33 -38.37
N VAL A 10 41.80 -22.19 -38.62
CA VAL A 10 41.37 -21.22 -39.64
C VAL A 10 41.60 -21.79 -41.05
N SER A 11 40.54 -21.88 -41.84
CA SER A 11 40.56 -22.34 -43.24
C SER A 11 41.57 -21.52 -44.06
N GLU A 12 42.30 -22.19 -44.95
CA GLU A 12 43.37 -21.62 -45.79
C GLU A 12 44.70 -21.27 -45.07
N CYS A 13 44.78 -21.43 -43.74
CA CYS A 13 46.02 -21.24 -43.01
C CYS A 13 46.97 -22.44 -43.15
N LYS A 14 48.09 -22.26 -43.85
CA LYS A 14 49.11 -23.31 -44.03
C LYS A 14 50.08 -23.47 -42.85
N ARG A 15 49.95 -22.65 -41.80
CA ARG A 15 50.88 -22.64 -40.66
C ARG A 15 50.47 -23.70 -39.62
N PRO A 16 51.43 -24.40 -38.99
CA PRO A 16 51.12 -25.28 -37.88
C PRO A 16 50.55 -24.49 -36.71
N SER A 17 49.59 -25.09 -36.01
CA SER A 17 49.11 -24.59 -34.74
C SER A 17 50.24 -24.51 -33.72
N ARG A 18 50.16 -23.52 -32.84
CA ARG A 18 51.16 -23.28 -31.78
C ARG A 18 50.56 -23.35 -30.38
N ALA A 19 49.25 -23.17 -30.26
CA ALA A 19 48.53 -23.31 -29.00
C ALA A 19 47.07 -23.67 -29.26
N LEU A 20 46.43 -24.26 -28.26
CA LEU A 20 44.99 -24.44 -28.16
C LEU A 20 44.41 -23.20 -27.48
N CYS A 21 43.43 -22.55 -28.09
CA CYS A 21 42.69 -21.48 -27.40
C CYS A 21 41.73 -22.12 -26.40
N ASN A 22 41.84 -21.76 -25.12
CA ASN A 22 40.98 -22.33 -24.07
C ASN A 22 39.52 -21.84 -24.16
N CYS A 23 39.28 -20.67 -24.77
CA CYS A 23 37.95 -20.08 -24.89
C CYS A 23 37.07 -20.84 -25.91
N CYS A 24 37.64 -21.20 -27.06
CA CYS A 24 36.90 -21.84 -28.16
C CYS A 24 37.36 -23.27 -28.47
N GLN A 25 38.38 -23.77 -27.74
CA GLN A 25 38.96 -25.11 -27.92
C GLN A 25 39.48 -25.36 -29.34
N GLN A 26 39.97 -24.31 -30.02
CA GLN A 26 40.52 -24.38 -31.37
C GLN A 26 42.05 -24.29 -31.37
N TYR A 27 42.70 -25.13 -32.17
CA TYR A 27 44.16 -25.10 -32.38
C TYR A 27 44.52 -23.97 -33.34
N LEU A 28 45.17 -22.92 -32.84
CA LEU A 28 45.49 -21.72 -33.62
C LEU A 28 47.00 -21.55 -33.80
N CYS A 29 47.41 -21.02 -34.95
CA CYS A 29 48.78 -20.54 -35.12
C CYS A 29 48.93 -19.21 -34.38
N ARG A 30 50.17 -18.76 -34.13
CA ARG A 30 50.44 -17.55 -33.33
C ARG A 30 49.71 -16.30 -33.83
N ASP A 31 49.63 -16.12 -35.15
CA ASP A 31 49.02 -14.92 -35.75
C ASP A 31 47.50 -14.95 -35.60
N HIS A 32 46.87 -16.11 -35.79
CA HIS A 32 45.41 -16.25 -35.61
C HIS A 32 45.01 -16.28 -34.14
N LEU A 33 45.86 -16.74 -33.23
CA LEU A 33 45.63 -16.61 -31.80
C LEU A 33 45.66 -15.14 -31.39
N LYS A 34 46.66 -14.37 -31.87
CA LYS A 34 46.71 -12.93 -31.63
C LYS A 34 45.49 -12.21 -32.19
N GLN A 35 45.09 -12.49 -33.44
CA GLN A 35 43.88 -11.91 -34.03
C GLN A 35 42.61 -12.28 -33.26
N HIS A 36 42.53 -13.51 -32.74
CA HIS A 36 41.42 -13.96 -31.92
C HIS A 36 41.35 -13.20 -30.60
N ASP A 37 42.48 -12.99 -29.92
CA ASP A 37 42.57 -12.18 -28.71
C ASP A 37 42.22 -10.71 -29.01
N ASP A 38 42.75 -10.15 -30.11
CA ASP A 38 42.43 -8.78 -30.56
C ASP A 38 40.92 -8.61 -30.84
N LEU A 39 40.24 -9.64 -31.36
CA LEU A 39 38.79 -9.64 -31.61
C LEU A 39 37.96 -9.75 -30.34
N ILE A 40 38.46 -10.44 -29.31
CA ILE A 40 37.81 -10.49 -27.99
C ILE A 40 37.96 -9.13 -27.30
N ASP A 41 39.16 -8.57 -27.31
CA ASP A 41 39.42 -7.25 -26.72
C ASP A 41 38.62 -6.14 -27.42
N ALA A 42 38.40 -6.25 -28.73
CA ALA A 42 37.56 -5.33 -29.49
C ALA A 42 36.07 -5.35 -29.08
N GLN A 43 35.59 -6.35 -28.34
CA GLN A 43 34.22 -6.38 -27.82
C GLN A 43 34.06 -5.62 -26.50
N LEU A 44 35.15 -5.42 -25.75
CA LEU A 44 35.12 -4.74 -24.45
C LEU A 44 34.59 -3.30 -24.54
N PRO A 45 34.95 -2.47 -25.54
CA PRO A 45 34.39 -1.13 -25.69
C PRO A 45 32.85 -1.14 -25.83
N HIS A 46 32.31 -2.05 -26.65
CA HIS A 46 30.86 -2.16 -26.84
C HIS A 46 30.14 -2.58 -25.56
N LEU A 47 30.70 -3.52 -24.80
CA LEU A 47 30.15 -3.91 -23.50
C LEU A 47 30.23 -2.77 -22.48
N ALA A 48 31.33 -2.01 -22.47
CA ALA A 48 31.46 -0.82 -21.64
C ALA A 48 30.41 0.23 -22.00
N ASP A 49 30.18 0.47 -23.29
CA ASP A 49 29.14 1.38 -23.78
C ASP A 49 27.74 0.92 -23.36
N GLN A 50 27.44 -0.38 -23.43
CA GLN A 50 26.18 -0.94 -22.94
C GLN A 50 26.00 -0.75 -21.43
N ILE A 51 27.04 -1.02 -20.65
CA ILE A 51 27.01 -0.82 -19.19
C ILE A 51 26.81 0.66 -18.86
N ASN A 52 27.52 1.55 -19.56
CA ASN A 52 27.39 2.99 -19.38
C ASN A 52 25.98 3.46 -19.76
N ALA A 53 25.42 2.99 -20.88
CA ALA A 53 24.06 3.30 -21.27
C ALA A 53 23.02 2.82 -20.24
N LEU A 54 23.20 1.62 -19.67
CA LEU A 54 22.34 1.11 -18.60
C LEU A 54 22.50 1.90 -17.30
N SER A 55 23.73 2.29 -16.97
CA SER A 55 24.04 3.14 -15.81
C SER A 55 23.39 4.52 -15.96
N ASP A 56 23.51 5.13 -17.13
CA ASP A 56 22.87 6.41 -17.44
C ASP A 56 21.35 6.30 -17.40
N GLN A 57 20.77 5.22 -17.93
CA GLN A 57 19.34 4.96 -17.81
C GLN A 57 18.90 4.81 -16.36
N PHE A 58 19.65 4.07 -15.55
CA PHE A 58 19.37 3.88 -14.13
C PHE A 58 19.46 5.22 -13.36
N ASN A 59 20.53 5.99 -13.58
CA ASN A 59 20.76 7.27 -12.92
C ASN A 59 19.73 8.33 -13.34
N ASN A 60 19.28 8.31 -14.60
CA ASN A 60 18.26 9.22 -15.10
C ASN A 60 16.83 8.74 -14.77
N SER A 61 16.67 7.50 -14.31
CA SER A 61 15.38 6.98 -13.90
C SER A 61 15.00 7.51 -12.52
N THR A 62 14.28 8.64 -12.48
CA THR A 62 13.56 9.14 -11.27
C THR A 62 12.38 8.23 -10.88
N LEU A 63 12.43 6.96 -11.27
CA LEU A 63 11.27 6.08 -11.51
C LEU A 63 10.68 5.46 -10.25
N LEU A 64 11.43 5.39 -9.14
CA LEU A 64 10.97 4.67 -7.95
C LEU A 64 10.44 5.56 -6.82
N GLU A 65 10.94 6.78 -6.66
CA GLU A 65 10.50 7.62 -5.53
C GLU A 65 9.18 8.37 -5.83
N SER A 66 8.94 8.78 -7.07
CA SER A 66 7.87 9.72 -7.39
C SER A 66 6.47 9.11 -7.38
N SER A 67 6.28 7.86 -7.83
CA SER A 67 4.96 7.24 -7.94
C SER A 67 4.41 6.79 -6.59
N GLY A 68 5.22 6.08 -5.78
CA GLY A 68 4.84 5.62 -4.45
C GLY A 68 4.55 6.77 -3.48
N LEU A 69 5.37 7.83 -3.50
CA LEU A 69 5.12 9.04 -2.69
C LEU A 69 3.85 9.76 -3.12
N THR A 70 3.55 9.80 -4.42
CA THR A 70 2.31 10.41 -4.93
C THR A 70 1.09 9.65 -4.42
N GLU A 71 1.13 8.32 -4.44
CA GLU A 71 0.03 7.50 -3.92
C GLU A 71 -0.12 7.63 -2.40
N LEU A 72 0.98 7.70 -1.65
CA LEU A 72 0.96 7.95 -0.22
C LEU A 72 0.39 9.33 0.13
N ASN A 73 0.75 10.36 -0.65
CA ASN A 73 0.20 11.70 -0.50
C ASN A 73 -1.31 11.73 -0.78
N ARG A 74 -1.77 11.04 -1.83
CA ARG A 74 -3.20 10.89 -2.12
C ARG A 74 -3.92 10.19 -0.97
N TRP A 75 -3.36 9.09 -0.46
CA TRP A 75 -3.93 8.38 0.68
C TRP A 75 -4.05 9.28 1.92
N ARG A 76 -3.02 10.09 2.21
CA ARG A 76 -3.05 11.08 3.30
C ARG A 76 -4.19 12.09 3.11
N GLU A 77 -4.31 12.67 1.92
CA GLU A 77 -5.36 13.65 1.60
C GLU A 77 -6.76 13.05 1.73
N ASP A 78 -6.97 11.84 1.22
CA ASP A 78 -8.24 11.12 1.31
C ASP A 78 -8.59 10.77 2.77
N ALA A 79 -7.59 10.38 3.57
CA ALA A 79 -7.77 10.11 4.99
C ALA A 79 -8.19 11.38 5.74
N HIS A 80 -7.52 12.50 5.51
CA HIS A 80 -7.86 13.79 6.12
C HIS A 80 -9.29 14.21 5.77
N LYS A 81 -9.66 14.10 4.48
CA LYS A 81 -11.02 14.39 4.01
C LYS A 81 -12.05 13.49 4.69
N THR A 82 -11.77 12.19 4.80
CA THR A 82 -12.67 11.22 5.43
C THR A 82 -12.89 11.53 6.92
N VAL A 83 -11.81 11.85 7.65
CA VAL A 83 -11.88 12.25 9.06
C VAL A 83 -12.66 13.55 9.21
N GLY A 84 -12.40 14.55 8.36
CA GLY A 84 -13.13 15.82 8.36
C GLY A 84 -14.63 15.63 8.15
N GLN A 85 -15.02 14.85 7.14
CA GLN A 85 -16.44 14.53 6.89
C GLN A 85 -17.08 13.78 8.05
N PHE A 86 -16.35 12.86 8.69
CA PHE A 86 -16.85 12.16 9.87
C PHE A 86 -17.10 13.13 11.04
N TYR A 87 -16.14 14.03 11.30
CA TYR A 87 -16.25 15.07 12.31
C TYR A 87 -17.47 15.97 12.07
N GLU A 88 -17.64 16.50 10.86
CA GLU A 88 -18.78 17.37 10.51
C GLU A 88 -20.12 16.68 10.74
N ARG A 89 -20.25 15.41 10.32
CA ARG A 89 -21.45 14.60 10.58
C ARG A 89 -21.73 14.47 12.07
N LYS A 90 -20.69 14.24 12.89
CA LYS A 90 -20.84 14.15 14.35
C LYS A 90 -21.22 15.48 14.98
N CYS A 91 -20.67 16.60 14.52
CA CYS A 91 -21.09 17.93 14.93
C CYS A 91 -22.56 18.22 14.58
N GLN A 92 -23.02 17.78 13.41
CA GLN A 92 -24.42 17.92 13.02
C GLN A 92 -25.34 17.09 13.92
N GLN A 93 -25.00 15.81 14.15
CA GLN A 93 -25.73 14.94 15.09
C GLN A 93 -25.80 15.55 16.49
N PHE A 94 -24.68 16.10 16.98
CA PHE A 94 -24.63 16.76 18.27
C PHE A 94 -25.56 17.98 18.33
N ARG A 95 -25.50 18.86 17.32
CA ARG A 95 -26.39 20.03 17.24
C ARG A 95 -27.85 19.64 17.23
N GLN A 96 -28.22 18.56 16.51
CA GLN A 96 -29.59 18.03 16.50
C GLN A 96 -30.03 17.59 17.89
N VAL A 97 -29.22 16.79 18.60
CA VAL A 97 -29.55 16.34 19.97
C VAL A 97 -29.73 17.53 20.93
N VAL A 98 -28.85 18.54 20.85
CA VAL A 98 -28.98 19.75 21.68
C VAL A 98 -30.26 20.50 21.33
N GLN A 99 -30.55 20.68 20.05
CA GLN A 99 -31.73 21.39 19.58
C GLN A 99 -33.03 20.67 19.99
N GLU A 100 -33.08 19.34 19.88
CA GLU A 100 -34.21 18.53 20.34
C GLU A 100 -34.46 18.69 21.83
N ARG A 101 -33.40 18.64 22.64
CA ARG A 101 -33.49 18.88 24.10
C ARG A 101 -33.98 20.29 24.42
N GLN A 102 -33.44 21.30 23.75
CA GLN A 102 -33.89 22.70 23.92
C GLN A 102 -35.36 22.87 23.54
N ASN A 103 -35.79 22.28 22.42
CA ASN A 103 -37.18 22.33 21.96
C ASN A 103 -38.12 21.64 22.95
N LYS A 104 -37.71 20.50 23.53
CA LYS A 104 -38.49 19.82 24.57
C LYS A 104 -38.70 20.74 25.78
N GLN A 105 -37.63 21.37 26.28
CA GLN A 105 -37.77 22.28 27.43
C GLN A 105 -38.60 23.52 27.11
N ARG A 106 -38.49 24.05 25.90
CA ARG A 106 -39.33 25.17 25.47
C ARG A 106 -40.82 24.81 25.52
N LYS A 107 -41.19 23.63 25.05
CA LYS A 107 -42.58 23.14 25.10
C LYS A 107 -43.09 22.98 26.54
N GLU A 108 -42.26 22.46 27.44
CA GLU A 108 -42.65 22.34 28.86
C GLU A 108 -42.82 23.73 29.51
N LEU A 109 -41.95 24.69 29.18
CA LEU A 109 -42.09 26.07 29.65
C LEU A 109 -43.38 26.72 29.13
N ASP A 110 -43.69 26.55 27.85
CA ASP A 110 -44.92 27.07 27.25
C ASP A 110 -46.16 26.44 27.90
N ARG A 111 -46.11 25.14 28.20
CA ARG A 111 -47.17 24.44 28.94
C ARG A 111 -47.37 25.00 30.35
N MET A 112 -46.29 25.17 31.11
CA MET A 112 -46.37 25.78 32.46
C MET A 112 -46.96 27.19 32.40
N ARG A 113 -46.56 27.99 31.40
CA ARG A 113 -47.08 29.34 31.21
C ARG A 113 -48.58 29.34 30.89
N SER A 114 -49.05 28.44 30.03
CA SER A 114 -50.47 28.29 29.72
C SER A 114 -51.28 27.90 30.97
N ASN A 115 -50.80 26.93 31.74
CA ASN A 115 -51.44 26.51 32.98
C ASN A 115 -51.51 27.66 34.01
N MET A 116 -50.44 28.45 34.14
CA MET A 116 -50.42 29.61 35.01
C MET A 116 -51.45 30.68 34.58
N ASN A 117 -51.53 30.97 33.28
CA ASN A 117 -52.51 31.92 32.74
C ASN A 117 -53.96 31.46 32.97
N GLU A 118 -54.22 30.15 32.91
CA GLU A 118 -55.51 29.57 33.22
C GLU A 118 -55.91 29.78 34.69
N LEU A 119 -55.00 29.46 35.63
CA LEU A 119 -55.22 29.72 37.05
C LEU A 119 -55.49 31.21 37.35
N ILE A 120 -54.76 32.11 36.69
CA ILE A 120 -54.98 33.57 36.80
C ILE A 120 -56.36 33.97 36.28
N ARG A 121 -56.77 33.42 35.13
CA ARG A 121 -58.06 33.73 34.50
C ARG A 121 -59.24 33.27 35.35
N GLU A 122 -59.13 32.10 35.96
CA GLU A 122 -60.19 31.49 36.77
C GLU A 122 -60.34 32.16 38.14
N GLN A 123 -59.28 32.80 38.66
CA GLN A 123 -59.25 33.48 39.97
C GLN A 123 -59.62 32.58 41.18
N GLU A 124 -59.65 31.26 40.99
CA GLU A 124 -60.02 30.25 42.00
C GLU A 124 -58.90 29.20 42.20
N ALA A 125 -57.63 29.64 42.16
CA ALA A 125 -56.51 28.74 42.35
C ALA A 125 -56.51 28.11 43.75
N THR A 126 -56.52 26.79 43.83
CA THR A 126 -56.38 26.03 45.08
C THR A 126 -54.92 25.94 45.52
N GLN A 127 -54.68 25.76 46.82
CA GLN A 127 -53.32 25.56 47.35
C GLN A 127 -52.61 24.36 46.71
N VAL A 128 -53.36 23.31 46.35
CA VAL A 128 -52.83 22.12 45.67
C VAL A 128 -52.29 22.48 44.29
N GLN A 129 -53.02 23.29 43.51
CA GLN A 129 -52.56 23.76 42.20
C GLN A 129 -51.32 24.66 42.32
N ILE A 130 -51.26 25.53 43.33
CA ILE A 130 -50.09 26.37 43.60
C ILE A 130 -48.86 25.53 43.96
N ASN A 131 -49.03 24.53 44.83
CA ASN A 131 -47.92 23.63 45.21
C ASN A 131 -47.42 22.83 44.01
N SER A 132 -48.33 22.27 43.20
CA SER A 132 -47.98 21.53 41.99
C SER A 132 -47.23 22.40 40.97
N MET A 133 -47.64 23.65 40.78
CA MET A 133 -46.93 24.59 39.92
C MET A 133 -45.54 24.91 40.46
N THR A 134 -45.42 25.12 41.77
CA THR A 134 -44.14 25.39 42.44
C THR A 134 -43.17 24.23 42.28
N GLU A 135 -43.64 22.99 42.43
CA GLU A 135 -42.84 21.78 42.20
C GLU A 135 -42.40 21.66 40.73
N SER A 136 -43.31 21.95 39.78
CA SER A 136 -43.00 21.92 38.35
C SER A 136 -41.91 22.94 37.98
N ILE A 137 -41.98 24.15 38.53
CA ILE A 137 -40.95 25.19 38.33
C ILE A 137 -39.60 24.71 38.87
N ARG A 138 -39.55 24.18 40.10
CA ARG A 138 -38.29 23.67 40.69
C ARG A 138 -37.70 22.52 39.90
N SER A 139 -38.53 21.57 39.45
CA SER A 139 -38.08 20.47 38.59
C SER A 139 -37.51 20.99 37.28
N PHE A 140 -38.15 22.00 36.67
CA PHE A 140 -37.69 22.59 35.43
C PHE A 140 -36.37 23.36 35.59
N GLU A 141 -36.19 24.08 36.69
CA GLU A 141 -34.91 24.72 37.04
C GLU A 141 -33.78 23.68 37.12
N GLN A 142 -34.05 22.53 37.76
CA GLN A 142 -33.09 21.43 37.82
C GLN A 142 -32.78 20.85 36.42
N ASP A 143 -33.78 20.68 35.57
CA ASP A 143 -33.61 20.20 34.20
C ASP A 143 -32.77 21.16 33.34
N ILE A 144 -32.96 22.48 33.48
CA ILE A 144 -32.10 23.48 32.81
C ILE A 144 -30.65 23.34 33.26
N ASN A 145 -30.41 23.20 34.56
CA ASN A 145 -29.05 23.05 35.10
C ASN A 145 -28.38 21.77 34.58
N ASN A 146 -29.13 20.67 34.48
CA ASN A 146 -28.63 19.40 33.94
C ASN A 146 -28.32 19.47 32.43
N LEU A 147 -29.02 20.32 31.67
CA LEU A 147 -28.78 20.48 30.23
C LEU A 147 -27.47 21.17 29.89
N GLN A 148 -26.90 21.93 30.83
CA GLN A 148 -25.59 22.55 30.65
C GLN A 148 -24.46 21.50 30.61
N GLN A 149 -24.71 20.26 31.05
CA GLN A 149 -23.74 19.17 31.11
C GLN A 149 -24.08 18.06 30.12
N VAL A 150 -23.92 18.30 28.82
CA VAL A 150 -24.00 17.22 27.83
C VAL A 150 -22.62 16.54 27.73
N HIS A 151 -22.51 15.33 28.29
CA HIS A 151 -21.28 14.54 28.24
C HIS A 151 -21.24 13.61 27.02
N PHE A 152 -20.06 13.47 26.40
CA PHE A 152 -19.78 12.48 25.37
C PHE A 152 -18.55 11.68 25.72
N LYS A 153 -18.55 10.42 25.25
CA LYS A 153 -17.36 9.59 25.21
C LYS A 153 -16.80 9.63 23.80
N ILE A 154 -15.59 10.16 23.65
CA ILE A 154 -14.82 10.07 22.42
C ILE A 154 -13.78 8.97 22.61
N ASN A 155 -13.83 7.95 21.76
CA ASN A 155 -12.78 6.93 21.74
C ASN A 155 -11.63 7.40 20.84
N PRO A 156 -10.37 7.13 21.19
CA PRO A 156 -9.24 7.48 20.34
C PRO A 156 -9.33 6.84 18.95
N LEU A 157 -8.87 7.57 17.93
CA LEU A 157 -8.65 7.00 16.61
C LEU A 157 -7.36 6.17 16.65
N VAL A 158 -7.44 4.90 16.25
CA VAL A 158 -6.30 3.99 16.20
C VAL A 158 -5.94 3.75 14.74
N ILE A 159 -4.67 3.97 14.38
CA ILE A 159 -4.11 3.69 13.07
C ILE A 159 -3.35 2.37 13.19
N ASP A 160 -3.69 1.39 12.36
CA ASP A 160 -3.01 0.09 12.29
C ASP A 160 -1.76 0.21 11.42
N ASP A 161 -0.60 -0.21 11.93
CA ASP A 161 0.67 -0.18 11.19
C ASP A 161 0.64 -1.00 9.90
N ASN A 162 -0.29 -1.97 9.79
CA ASN A 162 -0.48 -2.79 8.60
C ASN A 162 -1.35 -2.12 7.51
N LEU A 163 -1.80 -0.88 7.72
CA LEU A 163 -2.60 -0.12 6.73
C LEU A 163 -1.83 0.12 5.43
N ILE A 164 -0.51 0.25 5.50
CA ILE A 164 0.36 0.47 4.34
C ILE A 164 1.49 -0.55 4.40
N SER A 165 1.57 -1.39 3.36
CA SER A 165 2.67 -2.35 3.21
C SER A 165 3.67 -1.82 2.19
N ILE A 166 4.91 -1.64 2.62
CA ILE A 166 6.02 -1.32 1.73
C ILE A 166 6.71 -2.64 1.38
N PRO A 167 6.69 -3.09 0.12
CA PRO A 167 7.39 -4.31 -0.28
C PRO A 167 8.89 -4.18 0.02
N GLN A 168 9.45 -5.14 0.74
CA GLN A 168 10.90 -5.29 0.84
C GLN A 168 11.36 -6.27 -0.23
N GLU A 169 12.40 -5.91 -0.98
CA GLU A 169 12.98 -6.81 -1.98
C GLU A 169 13.47 -8.09 -1.30
N THR A 170 12.88 -9.23 -1.66
CA THR A 170 13.39 -10.53 -1.25
C THR A 170 14.57 -10.87 -2.16
N THR A 171 15.78 -10.59 -1.69
CA THR A 171 17.01 -11.00 -2.39
C THR A 171 17.17 -12.52 -2.30
N SER A 172 16.47 -13.27 -3.15
CA SER A 172 16.82 -14.65 -3.50
C SER A 172 17.27 -14.67 -4.95
N ARG A 173 18.51 -14.25 -5.17
CA ARG A 173 19.30 -14.70 -6.32
C ARG A 173 20.12 -15.90 -5.86
N ASP A 174 19.45 -17.05 -5.75
CA ASP A 174 20.14 -18.33 -5.81
C ASP A 174 20.94 -18.36 -7.11
N LEU A 175 22.25 -18.42 -6.97
CA LEU A 175 23.24 -18.65 -8.02
C LEU A 175 23.00 -20.04 -8.61
N LEU A 176 22.02 -20.17 -9.49
CA LEU A 176 21.84 -21.38 -10.27
C LEU A 176 22.91 -21.46 -11.34
N HIS A 177 23.91 -22.28 -11.04
CA HIS A 177 24.49 -23.29 -11.93
C HIS A 177 24.74 -22.84 -13.38
N GLU A 178 26.03 -22.70 -13.72
CA GLU A 178 26.51 -23.10 -15.04
C GLU A 178 26.00 -24.52 -15.38
N PRO A 179 25.62 -24.74 -16.64
CA PRO A 179 26.08 -25.94 -17.29
C PRO A 179 26.80 -25.65 -18.61
N PRO A 180 27.79 -26.47 -18.98
CA PRO A 180 28.63 -26.24 -20.14
C PRO A 180 28.02 -26.80 -21.43
N GLN A 181 28.47 -26.22 -22.54
CA GLN A 181 28.80 -26.86 -23.82
C GLN A 181 27.75 -27.00 -24.96
N HIS A 182 28.18 -26.42 -26.10
CA HIS A 182 28.07 -26.90 -27.50
C HIS A 182 26.69 -26.94 -28.17
N GLN A 183 26.39 -25.92 -28.97
CA GLN A 183 25.49 -26.06 -30.13
C GLN A 183 26.31 -26.25 -31.41
N THR A 184 26.40 -27.49 -31.87
CA THR A 184 26.68 -27.79 -33.27
C THR A 184 25.36 -27.65 -34.03
N MET A 185 25.28 -26.70 -34.96
CA MET A 185 24.15 -26.60 -35.88
C MET A 185 24.14 -27.83 -36.81
N GLN A 186 23.10 -28.65 -36.71
CA GLN A 186 22.73 -29.58 -37.78
C GLN A 186 21.51 -29.03 -38.51
N SER A 187 21.71 -28.72 -39.78
CA SER A 187 20.65 -28.49 -40.76
C SER A 187 20.03 -29.82 -41.19
N THR A 188 18.71 -29.95 -41.09
CA THR A 188 17.91 -30.65 -42.12
C THR A 188 16.44 -30.23 -42.05
N SER A 189 15.88 -30.13 -43.25
CA SER A 189 14.57 -29.61 -43.64
C SER A 189 13.39 -30.52 -43.28
N ASN A 190 12.23 -29.88 -43.06
CA ASN A 190 10.84 -30.27 -43.37
C ASN A 190 10.39 -31.73 -43.17
N ILE A 191 9.32 -31.92 -42.38
CA ILE A 191 8.07 -32.61 -42.79
C ILE A 191 6.93 -32.24 -41.82
N VAL A 192 5.79 -31.93 -42.45
CA VAL A 192 4.47 -31.63 -41.89
C VAL A 192 3.81 -32.88 -41.32
N SER A 193 3.14 -32.79 -40.16
CA SER A 193 1.78 -33.34 -39.96
C SER A 193 1.17 -33.06 -38.57
N ASN A 194 0.02 -32.39 -38.64
CA ASN A 194 -1.19 -32.47 -37.81
C ASN A 194 -1.33 -33.63 -36.81
N ASN A 195 -1.75 -33.34 -35.57
CA ASN A 195 -3.15 -33.53 -35.13
C ASN A 195 -3.36 -33.18 -33.64
N ASP A 196 -4.29 -32.25 -33.43
CA ASP A 196 -5.51 -32.34 -32.61
C ASP A 196 -5.52 -32.94 -31.17
N ARG A 197 -6.11 -32.10 -30.30
CA ARG A 197 -7.02 -32.39 -29.17
C ARG A 197 -6.43 -32.96 -27.87
N HIS A 198 -6.47 -32.16 -26.80
CA HIS A 198 -7.54 -32.22 -25.78
C HIS A 198 -7.21 -31.30 -24.57
N LEU A 199 -8.06 -30.29 -24.35
CA LEU A 199 -8.41 -29.75 -23.03
C LEU A 199 -9.49 -30.69 -22.42
N PRO A 200 -9.68 -30.81 -21.08
CA PRO A 200 -10.14 -29.66 -20.29
C PRO A 200 -9.87 -29.65 -18.76
N ALA A 201 -10.30 -28.52 -18.17
CA ALA A 201 -10.89 -28.33 -16.84
C ALA A 201 -9.98 -28.36 -15.59
N ASN A 202 -9.72 -27.25 -14.88
CA ASN A 202 -10.63 -26.42 -14.06
C ASN A 202 -10.90 -27.04 -12.67
N GLN A 203 -10.25 -26.52 -11.60
CA GLN A 203 -10.80 -26.64 -10.25
C GLN A 203 -10.35 -25.51 -9.32
N LYS A 204 -11.27 -24.57 -9.09
CA LYS A 204 -11.31 -23.67 -7.92
C LYS A 204 -11.48 -24.48 -6.63
N ARG A 205 -10.81 -24.06 -5.55
CA ARG A 205 -11.37 -24.04 -4.18
C ARG A 205 -10.51 -23.15 -3.25
N ASN A 206 -11.15 -22.12 -2.71
CA ASN A 206 -10.95 -21.51 -1.40
C ASN A 206 -12.33 -21.64 -0.69
N PRO A 207 -12.55 -21.32 0.61
CA PRO A 207 -11.65 -20.88 1.69
C PRO A 207 -11.95 -21.59 3.06
N SER A 208 -11.28 -21.20 4.17
CA SER A 208 -11.88 -20.89 5.51
C SER A 208 -10.83 -20.76 6.66
N PHE A 209 -10.96 -19.67 7.42
CA PHE A 209 -10.40 -19.27 8.75
C PHE A 209 -10.77 -20.26 9.90
N PRO A 210 -10.41 -20.10 11.21
CA PRO A 210 -9.95 -18.91 11.98
C PRO A 210 -8.90 -19.13 13.11
N GLY A 211 -8.49 -18.05 13.79
CA GLY A 211 -7.80 -18.13 15.09
C GLY A 211 -7.60 -16.77 15.77
N LYS A 212 -8.50 -16.44 16.71
CA LYS A 212 -8.42 -15.29 17.62
C LYS A 212 -7.41 -15.58 18.73
N GLU A 213 -6.58 -14.62 19.12
CA GLU A 213 -6.12 -14.54 20.50
C GLU A 213 -5.95 -13.09 20.97
N ASN A 214 -6.39 -12.89 22.20
CA ASN A 214 -6.73 -11.65 22.85
C ASN A 214 -5.77 -11.51 24.04
N ARG A 215 -4.84 -10.54 24.02
CA ARG A 215 -4.08 -10.16 25.22
C ARG A 215 -3.90 -8.65 25.26
N GLY A 216 -4.40 -8.08 26.34
CA GLY A 216 -4.32 -6.65 26.63
C GLY A 216 -2.89 -6.21 26.90
N PHE A 217 -2.59 -4.99 26.45
CA PHE A 217 -1.47 -4.20 26.92
C PHE A 217 -1.97 -2.79 27.23
N GLN A 218 -1.80 -2.38 28.49
CA GLN A 218 -1.81 -0.98 28.88
C GLN A 218 -0.50 -0.35 28.42
N ILE A 219 -0.53 0.68 27.58
CA ILE A 219 0.60 1.60 27.43
C ILE A 219 0.12 3.05 27.36
N SER A 220 0.71 3.80 28.29
CA SER A 220 0.79 5.24 28.50
C SER A 220 0.51 6.19 27.32
N ARG A 221 -0.43 7.10 27.57
CA ARG A 221 -0.25 8.57 27.55
C ARG A 221 0.80 9.11 26.55
N PHE A 222 0.34 9.45 25.34
CA PHE A 222 0.97 10.52 24.55
C PHE A 222 -0.11 11.51 24.09
N LEU A 223 0.04 12.75 24.60
CA LEU A 223 -0.62 13.93 24.10
C LEU A 223 -0.02 14.26 22.73
N VAL A 224 -0.85 14.36 21.70
CA VAL A 224 -0.48 15.11 20.50
C VAL A 224 -1.58 16.12 20.23
N THR A 225 -1.27 17.34 20.65
CA THR A 225 -1.94 18.58 20.29
C THR A 225 -1.74 18.80 18.79
N ILE A 226 -2.82 18.84 18.01
CA ILE A 226 -2.83 19.56 16.73
C ILE A 226 -4.10 20.41 16.73
N MET A 227 -3.95 21.61 17.27
CA MET A 227 -4.74 22.77 16.87
C MET A 227 -3.84 23.68 16.05
N ASP A 228 -4.45 24.27 15.03
CA ASP A 228 -4.02 25.43 14.28
C ASP A 228 -2.78 25.23 13.39
N HIS A 229 -3.02 25.07 12.08
CA HIS A 229 -2.62 26.03 11.04
C HIS A 229 -3.27 25.64 9.69
N ILE A 230 -4.03 26.60 9.14
CA ILE A 230 -4.74 26.65 7.83
C ILE A 230 -6.17 26.12 7.84
#